data_AF-A0A0J8RDS0-F1
#
_entry.id   AF-A0A0J8RDS0-F1
#
_cell.length_a   1.000
_cell.length_b   1.000
_cell.length_c   1.000
_cell.angle_alpha   90.00
_cell.angle_beta   90.00
_cell.angle_gamma   90.00
#
_symmetry.space_group_name_H-M   'P 1'
#
loop_
_entity.id
_entity.type
_entity.pdbx_description
1 polymer ?
#
loop_
_entity_poly.entity_id
_entity_poly.type
_entity_poly.pdbx_seq_one_letter_code
_entity_poly.pdbx_strand_id
1 'polypeptide(L)'
;MRSSSTDYSFEDDSHVLDETAATSMNEYLARIALPQLSSTEQFRLVNIVECVATVEKHRRSMDDNAARYFVFFRQHMLRRSQHLPELSTISWREIVWAFHSDSHEILTDLVSRQFHGRMLWENARESGLFMWITDINALRAQLEVVARNEYRKTDEKNPIDCSLFYLALRKKNVLQGLWRMASWHSEQAATYKLLSNNFKDPRWQSAALKNAYALLGKRRFEYAAAFFLLADHLRDTVYVCINQLKDVQLAITIARAYEGDSGPVLKEILEEKVLVDAATQGNRWMATWAFWMLNRRDMAVQALISPVEALLPPTPASPGSSTGVTLHAKSYLSNDPALVVLYKQLREKTLQTLKGASRVAARDEWEFVLRNARLYDRMGCDILALNLVRDWEFLTPPPVEKLPSRLSMGLAENIPDPSKLLRRRSSLVVADMPLSLSVSDEMRKAVVNAADQQAPAGIYGAHPRPTTFEEPDASSLLDSFGF
;
A
#
# COMPACT_ATOMS: atom_id res chain seq x y z
N MET A 1 8.61 -30.00 -56.36
CA MET A 1 8.04 -28.76 -55.79
C MET A 1 8.83 -28.43 -54.55
N ARG A 2 9.72 -27.43 -54.63
CA ARG A 2 10.51 -26.95 -53.49
C ARG A 2 9.68 -25.89 -52.78
N SER A 3 9.56 -26.08 -51.46
CA SER A 3 8.94 -25.15 -50.51
C SER A 3 9.60 -23.77 -50.60
N SER A 4 8.79 -22.74 -50.83
CA SER A 4 9.18 -21.33 -50.87
C SER A 4 8.66 -20.61 -49.61
N SER A 5 9.08 -21.07 -48.43
CA SER A 5 8.69 -20.46 -47.15
C SER A 5 9.86 -20.32 -46.20
N THR A 6 11.07 -20.12 -46.72
CA THR A 6 12.32 -20.13 -45.94
C THR A 6 13.11 -18.84 -46.02
N ASP A 7 12.46 -17.69 -46.20
CA ASP A 7 13.11 -16.38 -46.11
C ASP A 7 12.16 -15.32 -45.50
N TYR A 8 11.72 -15.57 -44.26
CA TYR A 8 11.37 -14.47 -43.35
C TYR A 8 12.42 -14.46 -42.25
N SER A 9 13.54 -13.79 -42.53
CA SER A 9 14.42 -13.33 -41.47
C SER A 9 13.63 -12.33 -40.62
N PHE A 10 13.30 -12.72 -39.40
CA PHE A 10 12.97 -11.74 -38.36
C PHE A 10 14.24 -10.95 -38.11
N GLU A 11 14.47 -9.88 -38.87
CA GLU A 11 15.34 -8.82 -38.42
C GLU A 11 14.76 -8.37 -37.08
N ASP A 12 15.58 -8.48 -36.03
CA ASP A 12 15.30 -8.11 -34.65
C ASP A 12 15.29 -6.57 -34.52
N ASP A 13 14.55 -5.91 -35.40
CA ASP A 13 14.10 -4.56 -35.15
C ASP A 13 12.96 -4.71 -34.15
N SER A 14 13.30 -4.59 -32.87
CA SER A 14 12.33 -4.35 -31.82
C SER A 14 11.59 -3.05 -32.18
N HIS A 15 10.52 -3.15 -32.97
CA HIS A 15 9.68 -2.02 -33.35
C HIS A 15 8.94 -1.55 -32.11
N VAL A 16 9.63 -0.74 -31.30
CA VAL A 16 9.00 0.06 -30.25
C VAL A 16 7.96 0.93 -30.94
N LEU A 17 6.76 1.00 -30.38
CA LEU A 17 5.70 1.87 -30.87
C LEU A 17 6.11 3.34 -30.64
N ASP A 18 6.87 3.89 -31.57
CA ASP A 18 7.29 5.27 -31.54
C ASP A 18 6.12 6.21 -31.93
N GLU A 19 6.31 7.51 -31.71
CA GLU A 19 5.26 8.50 -31.98
C GLU A 19 4.85 8.52 -33.46
N THR A 20 5.80 8.29 -34.36
CA THR A 20 5.58 8.25 -35.81
C THR A 20 4.78 7.02 -36.26
N ALA A 21 5.05 5.86 -35.66
CA ALA A 21 4.31 4.64 -35.87
C ALA A 21 2.89 4.77 -35.29
N ALA A 22 2.76 5.35 -34.10
CA ALA A 22 1.47 5.56 -33.46
C ALA A 22 0.56 6.52 -34.24
N THR A 23 1.09 7.63 -34.75
CA THR A 23 0.32 8.56 -35.60
C THR A 23 -0.09 7.90 -36.90
N SER A 24 0.83 7.19 -37.56
CA SER A 24 0.54 6.43 -38.78
C SER A 24 -0.55 5.37 -38.55
N MET A 25 -0.44 4.59 -37.47
CA MET A 25 -1.43 3.59 -37.07
C MET A 25 -2.79 4.22 -36.80
N ASN A 26 -2.84 5.36 -36.09
CA ASN A 26 -4.09 6.07 -35.84
C ASN A 26 -4.73 6.61 -37.13
N GLU A 27 -3.95 7.07 -38.10
CA GLU A 27 -4.47 7.44 -39.42
C GLU A 27 -5.08 6.23 -40.16
N TYR A 28 -4.41 5.08 -40.14
CA TYR A 28 -4.95 3.85 -40.73
C TYR A 28 -6.22 3.39 -40.01
N LEU A 29 -6.23 3.39 -38.68
CA LEU A 29 -7.41 3.06 -37.87
C LEU A 29 -8.55 4.06 -38.03
N ALA A 30 -8.29 5.30 -38.46
CA ALA A 30 -9.35 6.24 -38.79
C ALA A 30 -9.94 6.03 -40.19
N ARG A 31 -9.13 5.51 -41.14
CA ARG A 31 -9.52 5.34 -42.55
C ARG A 31 -10.09 3.95 -42.86
N ILE A 32 -9.61 2.91 -42.20
CA ILE A 32 -9.89 1.51 -42.53
C ILE A 32 -10.75 0.90 -41.42
N ALA A 33 -12.00 0.53 -41.73
CA ALA A 33 -12.83 -0.22 -40.79
C ALA A 33 -12.29 -1.65 -40.61
N LEU A 34 -11.96 -2.03 -39.38
CA LEU A 34 -11.44 -3.36 -39.09
C LEU A 34 -12.58 -4.38 -39.02
N PRO A 35 -12.44 -5.56 -39.63
CA PRO A 35 -13.43 -6.62 -39.50
C PRO A 35 -13.52 -7.06 -38.03
N GLN A 36 -14.74 -7.39 -37.58
CA GLN A 36 -15.03 -7.87 -36.21
C GLN A 36 -14.84 -6.84 -35.07
N LEU A 37 -14.55 -5.58 -35.38
CA LEU A 37 -14.60 -4.48 -34.41
C LEU A 37 -15.75 -3.54 -34.74
N SER A 38 -16.53 -3.17 -33.73
CA SER A 38 -17.47 -2.06 -33.85
C SER A 38 -16.73 -0.73 -33.94
N SER A 39 -17.40 0.30 -34.45
CA SER A 39 -16.84 1.67 -34.50
C SER A 39 -16.40 2.16 -33.11
N THR A 40 -17.15 1.83 -32.06
CA THR A 40 -16.82 2.16 -30.68
C THR A 40 -15.56 1.42 -30.20
N GLU A 41 -15.39 0.15 -30.53
CA GLU A 41 -14.20 -0.63 -30.15
C GLU A 41 -12.95 -0.19 -30.92
N GLN A 42 -13.11 0.13 -32.20
CA GLN A 42 -12.04 0.68 -33.01
C GLN A 42 -11.62 2.07 -32.52
N PHE A 43 -12.57 2.91 -32.11
CA PHE A 43 -12.25 4.18 -31.45
C PHE A 43 -11.52 3.99 -30.11
N ARG A 44 -11.92 2.98 -29.32
CA ARG A 44 -11.17 2.61 -28.10
C ARG A 44 -9.74 2.16 -28.41
N LEU A 45 -9.53 1.43 -29.51
CA LEU A 45 -8.21 1.02 -29.96
C LEU A 45 -7.33 2.22 -30.31
N VAL A 46 -7.85 3.21 -31.03
CA VAL A 46 -7.15 4.48 -31.31
C VAL A 46 -6.71 5.18 -30.01
N ASN A 47 -7.61 5.27 -29.03
CA ASN A 47 -7.27 5.86 -27.72
C ASN A 47 -6.16 5.06 -27.00
N ILE A 48 -6.15 3.73 -27.11
CA ILE A 48 -5.11 2.88 -26.51
C ILE A 48 -3.76 3.14 -27.18
N VAL A 49 -3.71 3.19 -28.51
CA VAL A 49 -2.48 3.50 -29.28
C VAL A 49 -1.92 4.86 -28.87
N GLU A 50 -2.77 5.88 -28.74
CA GLU A 50 -2.36 7.22 -28.26
C GLU A 50 -1.80 7.17 -26.82
N CYS A 51 -2.44 6.43 -25.92
CA CYS A 51 -1.98 6.28 -24.54
C CYS A 51 -0.61 5.61 -24.48
N VAL A 52 -0.43 4.50 -25.20
CA VAL A 52 0.86 3.78 -25.25
C VAL A 52 1.95 4.67 -25.82
N ALA A 53 1.70 5.35 -26.94
CA ALA A 53 2.65 6.27 -27.54
C ALA A 53 3.06 7.41 -26.59
N THR A 54 2.09 7.95 -25.82
CA THR A 54 2.39 8.98 -24.83
C THR A 54 3.28 8.44 -23.70
N VAL A 55 3.05 7.21 -23.26
CA VAL A 55 3.86 6.58 -22.22
C VAL A 55 5.27 6.25 -22.73
N GLU A 56 5.39 5.81 -23.98
CA GLU A 56 6.69 5.54 -24.61
C GLU A 56 7.59 6.78 -24.66
N LYS A 57 7.03 7.99 -24.80
CA LYS A 57 7.80 9.25 -24.70
C LYS A 57 8.52 9.40 -23.36
N HIS A 58 7.92 8.89 -22.29
CA HIS A 58 8.46 9.00 -20.94
C HIS A 58 9.12 7.71 -20.45
N ARG A 59 9.22 6.68 -21.30
CA ARG A 59 9.68 5.33 -20.92
C ARG A 59 11.06 5.29 -20.28
N ARG A 60 11.98 6.14 -20.75
CA ARG A 60 13.34 6.23 -20.19
C ARG A 60 13.40 6.85 -18.79
N SER A 61 12.35 7.59 -18.43
CA SER A 61 12.27 8.29 -17.15
C SER A 61 11.42 7.56 -16.12
N MET A 62 10.68 6.51 -16.50
CA MET A 62 9.78 5.81 -15.58
C MET A 62 9.96 4.30 -15.64
N ASP A 63 9.82 3.66 -14.48
CA ASP A 63 9.79 2.20 -14.39
C ASP A 63 8.49 1.61 -15.00
N ASP A 64 8.46 0.28 -15.09
CA ASP A 64 7.35 -0.45 -15.68
C ASP A 64 6.03 -0.28 -14.92
N ASN A 65 6.08 -0.11 -13.60
CA ASN A 65 4.89 0.04 -12.77
C ASN A 65 4.29 1.44 -12.93
N ALA A 66 5.13 2.47 -13.01
CA ALA A 66 4.73 3.80 -13.43
C ALA A 66 4.12 3.81 -14.84
N ALA A 67 4.75 3.13 -15.81
CA ALA A 67 4.23 3.03 -17.17
C ALA A 67 2.83 2.40 -17.19
N ARG A 68 2.63 1.28 -16.45
CA ARG A 68 1.31 0.62 -16.31
C ARG A 68 0.27 1.58 -15.77
N TYR A 69 0.54 2.26 -14.65
CA TYR A 69 -0.39 3.25 -14.10
C TYR A 69 -0.70 4.35 -15.11
N PHE A 70 0.33 4.92 -15.75
CA PHE A 70 0.16 6.10 -16.58
C PHE A 70 -0.65 5.82 -17.85
N VAL A 71 -0.49 4.64 -18.48
CA VAL A 71 -1.33 4.22 -19.62
C VAL A 71 -2.81 4.24 -19.22
N PHE A 72 -3.16 3.58 -18.11
CA PHE A 72 -4.55 3.48 -17.68
C PHE A 72 -5.12 4.79 -17.13
N PHE A 73 -4.29 5.61 -16.48
CA PHE A 73 -4.68 6.96 -16.06
C PHE A 73 -5.00 7.84 -17.28
N ARG A 74 -4.16 7.82 -18.32
CA ARG A 74 -4.42 8.57 -19.56
C ARG A 74 -5.68 8.06 -20.25
N GLN A 75 -5.88 6.74 -20.31
CA GLN A 75 -7.10 6.15 -20.84
C GLN A 75 -8.35 6.62 -20.09
N HIS A 76 -8.30 6.62 -18.75
CA HIS A 76 -9.38 7.12 -17.88
C HIS A 76 -9.71 8.59 -18.19
N MET A 77 -8.68 9.42 -18.33
CA MET A 77 -8.84 10.85 -18.66
C MET A 77 -9.44 11.09 -20.05
N LEU A 78 -9.03 10.34 -21.06
CA LEU A 78 -9.61 10.42 -22.42
C LEU A 78 -11.09 10.05 -22.39
N ARG A 79 -11.45 8.96 -21.71
CA ARG A 79 -12.85 8.51 -21.60
C ARG A 79 -13.72 9.51 -20.85
N ARG A 80 -13.19 10.13 -19.80
CA ARG A 80 -13.86 11.22 -19.08
C ARG A 80 -14.14 12.40 -19.99
N SER A 81 -13.16 12.84 -20.80
CA SER A 81 -13.36 13.94 -21.75
C SER A 81 -14.44 13.63 -22.81
N GLN A 82 -14.61 12.34 -23.12
CA GLN A 82 -15.58 11.82 -24.07
C GLN A 82 -16.95 11.51 -23.42
N HIS A 83 -17.13 11.82 -22.13
CA HIS A 83 -18.36 11.59 -21.36
C HIS A 83 -18.87 10.14 -21.39
N LEU A 84 -17.97 9.15 -21.53
CA LEU A 84 -18.37 7.75 -21.42
C LEU A 84 -18.75 7.41 -19.98
N PRO A 85 -19.80 6.60 -19.76
CA PRO A 85 -20.21 6.15 -18.43
C PRO A 85 -19.15 5.19 -17.87
N GLU A 86 -18.32 5.67 -16.95
CA GLU A 86 -17.34 4.84 -16.23
C GLU A 86 -17.17 5.32 -14.78
N LEU A 87 -16.47 4.52 -13.98
CA LEU A 87 -16.22 4.73 -12.55
C LEU A 87 -15.61 6.12 -12.31
N SER A 88 -16.03 6.79 -11.24
CA SER A 88 -15.60 8.15 -10.90
C SER A 88 -14.13 8.26 -10.46
N THR A 89 -13.43 7.14 -10.32
CA THR A 89 -12.04 7.05 -9.86
C THR A 89 -11.33 5.91 -10.58
N ILE A 90 -10.01 6.02 -10.74
CA ILE A 90 -9.18 4.89 -11.18
C ILE A 90 -9.33 3.69 -10.24
N SER A 91 -9.07 2.48 -10.74
CA SER A 91 -9.23 1.27 -9.92
C SER A 91 -8.04 1.05 -8.98
N TRP A 92 -8.25 0.23 -7.95
CA TRP A 92 -7.20 -0.17 -7.03
C TRP A 92 -6.02 -0.86 -7.70
N ARG A 93 -6.23 -1.49 -8.87
CA ARG A 93 -5.14 -2.06 -9.66
C ARG A 93 -4.15 -1.01 -10.10
N GLU A 94 -4.65 0.06 -10.72
CA GLU A 94 -3.80 1.16 -11.17
C GLU A 94 -3.10 1.81 -9.98
N ILE A 95 -3.82 2.06 -8.87
CA ILE A 95 -3.25 2.62 -7.64
C ILE A 95 -2.08 1.78 -7.13
N VAL A 96 -2.22 0.45 -7.09
CA VAL A 96 -1.17 -0.45 -6.60
C VAL A 96 0.05 -0.45 -7.52
N TRP A 97 -0.13 -0.32 -8.83
CA TRP A 97 1.00 -0.14 -9.74
C TRP A 97 1.77 1.12 -9.42
N ALA A 98 1.10 2.27 -9.31
CA ALA A 98 1.77 3.50 -8.91
C ALA A 98 2.41 3.39 -7.51
N PHE A 99 1.79 2.66 -6.59
CA PHE A 99 2.31 2.48 -5.23
C PHE A 99 3.64 1.71 -5.20
N HIS A 100 3.79 0.71 -6.06
CA HIS A 100 5.02 -0.09 -6.18
C HIS A 100 6.01 0.43 -7.25
N SER A 101 5.76 1.60 -7.81
CA SER A 101 6.71 2.34 -8.64
C SER A 101 7.81 2.94 -7.78
N ASP A 102 9.01 3.08 -8.34
CA ASP A 102 10.11 3.87 -7.75
C ASP A 102 10.14 5.30 -8.34
N SER A 103 9.32 5.56 -9.36
CA SER A 103 9.26 6.81 -10.14
C SER A 103 8.14 7.76 -9.69
N HIS A 104 7.89 7.89 -8.38
CA HIS A 104 6.75 8.67 -7.84
C HIS A 104 6.77 10.14 -8.24
N GLU A 105 7.93 10.80 -8.22
CA GLU A 105 8.04 12.23 -8.55
C GLU A 105 7.56 12.53 -9.98
N ILE A 106 7.95 11.67 -10.92
CA ILE A 106 7.62 11.79 -12.34
C ILE A 106 6.12 11.52 -12.55
N LEU A 107 5.58 10.50 -11.88
CA LEU A 107 4.14 10.24 -11.88
C LEU A 107 3.35 11.43 -11.33
N THR A 108 3.79 12.01 -10.21
CA THR A 108 3.12 13.19 -9.61
C THR A 108 3.13 14.38 -10.56
N ASP A 109 4.24 14.66 -11.23
CA ASP A 109 4.33 15.73 -12.22
C ASP A 109 3.40 15.48 -13.43
N LEU A 110 3.41 14.27 -13.99
CA LEU A 110 2.55 13.91 -15.13
C LEU A 110 1.06 14.01 -14.78
N VAL A 111 0.65 13.52 -13.61
CA VAL A 111 -0.73 13.63 -13.11
C VAL A 111 -1.09 15.09 -12.87
N SER A 112 -0.19 15.91 -12.31
CA SER A 112 -0.42 17.34 -12.11
C SER A 112 -0.61 18.10 -13.42
N ARG A 113 0.20 17.80 -14.45
CA ARG A 113 0.09 18.40 -15.79
C ARG A 113 -1.25 18.10 -16.45
N GLN A 114 -1.80 16.90 -16.24
CA GLN A 114 -3.11 16.51 -16.75
C GLN A 114 -4.24 17.43 -16.23
N PHE A 115 -4.08 18.01 -15.04
CA PHE A 115 -5.02 18.98 -14.45
C PHE A 115 -4.53 20.42 -14.57
N HIS A 116 -3.60 20.71 -15.48
CA HIS A 116 -3.02 22.04 -15.71
C HIS A 116 -2.46 22.70 -14.44
N GLY A 117 -1.94 21.89 -13.50
CA GLY A 117 -1.43 22.35 -12.19
C GLY A 117 -2.52 22.79 -11.20
N ARG A 118 -3.80 22.76 -11.57
CA ARG A 118 -4.95 23.08 -10.71
C ARG A 118 -5.61 21.81 -10.18
N MET A 119 -4.84 21.02 -9.44
CA MET A 119 -5.35 19.82 -8.81
C MET A 119 -6.22 20.15 -7.59
N LEU A 120 -7.52 19.87 -7.70
CA LEU A 120 -8.49 19.88 -6.61
C LEU A 120 -8.53 18.51 -5.90
N TRP A 121 -9.21 18.44 -4.75
CA TRP A 121 -9.40 17.20 -4.01
C TRP A 121 -10.05 16.11 -4.87
N GLU A 122 -11.09 16.47 -5.63
CA GLU A 122 -11.78 15.52 -6.51
C GLU A 122 -10.84 14.92 -7.55
N ASN A 123 -9.95 15.72 -8.13
CA ASN A 123 -8.95 15.28 -9.10
C ASN A 123 -7.88 14.38 -8.45
N ALA A 124 -7.46 14.71 -7.22
CA ALA A 124 -6.51 13.91 -6.46
C ALA A 124 -7.10 12.55 -6.05
N ARG A 125 -8.38 12.53 -5.64
CA ARG A 125 -9.14 11.31 -5.36
C ARG A 125 -9.36 10.46 -6.61
N GLU A 126 -9.71 11.10 -7.72
CA GLU A 126 -9.91 10.42 -9.00
C GLU A 126 -8.66 9.74 -9.51
N SER A 127 -7.49 10.37 -9.36
CA SER A 127 -6.18 9.83 -9.73
C SER A 127 -5.55 8.90 -8.68
N GLY A 128 -6.21 8.74 -7.51
CA GLY A 128 -5.69 7.98 -6.38
C GLY A 128 -4.37 8.50 -5.82
N LEU A 129 -4.01 9.76 -6.08
CA LEU A 129 -2.69 10.38 -5.81
C LEU A 129 -2.16 10.04 -4.42
N PHE A 130 -2.99 10.26 -3.41
CA PHE A 130 -2.60 10.09 -2.01
C PHE A 130 -2.57 8.64 -1.53
N MET A 131 -3.07 7.70 -2.33
CA MET A 131 -3.01 6.27 -2.01
C MET A 131 -1.70 5.63 -2.46
N TRP A 132 -1.06 6.17 -3.51
CA TRP A 132 0.17 5.61 -4.06
C TRP A 132 1.45 6.35 -3.67
N ILE A 133 1.39 7.62 -3.24
CA ILE A 133 2.57 8.31 -2.69
C ILE A 133 3.01 7.62 -1.41
N THR A 134 4.26 7.17 -1.36
CA THR A 134 4.86 6.48 -0.21
C THR A 134 5.58 7.46 0.72
N ASP A 135 6.29 8.46 0.19
CA ASP A 135 6.97 9.47 1.01
C ASP A 135 5.95 10.43 1.66
N ILE A 136 5.96 10.48 2.98
CA ILE A 136 5.09 11.34 3.77
C ILE A 136 5.36 12.83 3.52
N ASN A 137 6.60 13.23 3.21
CA ASN A 137 6.92 14.63 2.96
C ASN A 137 6.36 15.06 1.59
N ALA A 138 6.56 14.24 0.56
CA ALA A 138 5.91 14.42 -0.74
C ALA A 138 4.38 14.46 -0.61
N LEU A 139 3.78 13.56 0.18
CA LEU A 139 2.33 13.55 0.45
C LEU A 139 1.86 14.88 1.04
N ARG A 140 2.55 15.37 2.07
CA ARG A 140 2.21 16.65 2.73
C ARG A 140 2.38 17.84 1.79
N ALA A 141 3.42 17.83 0.97
CA ALA A 141 3.65 18.88 -0.04
C ALA A 141 2.53 18.91 -1.09
N GLN A 142 2.12 17.75 -1.60
CA GLN A 142 1.01 17.66 -2.56
C GLN A 142 -0.34 18.03 -1.92
N LEU A 143 -0.56 17.65 -0.66
CA LEU A 143 -1.77 18.05 0.07
C LEU A 143 -1.85 19.57 0.27
N GLU A 144 -0.71 20.24 0.45
CA GLU A 144 -0.67 21.71 0.51
C GLU A 144 -0.95 22.36 -0.85
N VAL A 145 -0.52 21.74 -1.96
CA VAL A 145 -0.91 22.18 -3.31
C VAL A 145 -2.43 22.09 -3.47
N VAL A 146 -3.03 20.96 -3.08
CA VAL A 146 -4.49 20.77 -3.12
C VAL A 146 -5.20 21.81 -2.23
N ALA A 147 -4.72 22.03 -1.00
CA ALA A 147 -5.29 23.03 -0.09
C ALA A 147 -5.27 24.46 -0.69
N ARG A 148 -4.17 24.84 -1.36
CA ARG A 148 -4.06 26.14 -2.05
C ARG A 148 -5.01 26.23 -3.25
N ASN A 149 -5.19 25.15 -3.99
CA ASN A 149 -6.07 25.11 -5.14
C ASN A 149 -7.54 25.13 -4.74
N GLU A 150 -7.93 24.42 -3.67
CA GLU A 150 -9.29 24.47 -3.12
C GLU A 150 -9.65 25.88 -2.64
N TYR A 151 -8.73 26.56 -1.94
CA TYR A 151 -8.93 27.97 -1.58
C TYR A 151 -9.12 28.90 -2.79
N ARG A 152 -8.59 28.53 -3.96
CA ARG A 152 -8.66 29.32 -5.21
C ARG A 152 -9.67 28.77 -6.20
N LYS A 153 -10.50 27.78 -5.81
CA LYS A 153 -11.49 27.15 -6.68
C LYS A 153 -12.57 28.13 -7.11
N THR A 154 -12.95 29.04 -6.22
CA THR A 154 -13.94 30.09 -6.45
C THR A 154 -13.30 31.47 -6.39
N ASP A 155 -13.91 32.46 -7.05
CA ASP A 155 -13.41 33.85 -7.05
C ASP A 155 -13.47 34.49 -5.65
N GLU A 156 -14.44 34.10 -4.84
CA GLU A 156 -14.63 34.57 -3.46
C GLU A 156 -13.49 34.11 -2.53
N LYS A 157 -12.81 33.02 -2.90
CA LYS A 157 -11.72 32.38 -2.14
C LYS A 157 -12.14 32.05 -0.70
N ASN A 158 -12.97 31.03 -0.56
CA ASN A 158 -13.54 30.63 0.71
C ASN A 158 -12.51 29.87 1.59
N PRO A 159 -12.15 30.37 2.79
CA PRO A 159 -11.24 29.65 3.69
C PRO A 159 -11.80 28.33 4.22
N ILE A 160 -13.12 28.11 4.18
CA ILE A 160 -13.75 26.86 4.63
C ILE A 160 -13.24 25.67 3.81
N ASP A 161 -13.20 25.81 2.49
CA ASP A 161 -12.89 24.73 1.53
C ASP A 161 -11.48 24.15 1.74
N CYS A 162 -10.54 24.97 2.23
CA CYS A 162 -9.17 24.56 2.51
C CYS A 162 -8.89 24.22 3.99
N SER A 163 -9.86 24.44 4.88
CA SER A 163 -9.65 24.36 6.33
C SER A 163 -9.21 22.97 6.78
N LEU A 164 -9.86 21.92 6.27
CA LEU A 164 -9.55 20.53 6.61
C LEU A 164 -8.10 20.19 6.27
N PHE A 165 -7.65 20.53 5.06
CA PHE A 165 -6.32 20.20 4.58
C PHE A 165 -5.21 20.96 5.33
N TYR A 166 -5.36 22.26 5.56
CA TYR A 166 -4.36 23.01 6.34
C TYR A 166 -4.26 22.54 7.79
N LEU A 167 -5.39 22.17 8.41
CA LEU A 167 -5.37 21.64 9.77
C LEU A 167 -4.79 20.23 9.84
N ALA A 168 -5.01 19.39 8.81
CA ALA A 168 -4.34 18.11 8.66
C ALA A 168 -2.82 18.25 8.56
N LEU A 169 -2.34 19.32 7.92
CA LEU A 169 -0.93 19.69 7.85
C LEU A 169 -0.40 20.41 9.10
N ARG A 170 -1.23 20.59 10.14
CA ARG A 170 -0.95 21.37 11.36
C ARG A 170 -0.56 22.84 11.07
N LYS A 171 -1.00 23.39 9.94
CA LYS A 171 -0.74 24.76 9.48
C LYS A 171 -1.86 25.74 9.90
N LYS A 172 -2.24 25.74 11.18
CA LYS A 172 -3.28 26.63 11.75
C LYS A 172 -3.02 28.11 11.44
N ASN A 173 -1.75 28.54 11.50
CA ASN A 173 -1.38 29.94 11.29
C ASN A 173 -1.66 30.42 9.86
N VAL A 174 -1.49 29.54 8.86
CA VAL A 174 -1.85 29.83 7.47
C VAL A 174 -3.36 30.05 7.38
N LEU A 175 -4.14 29.12 7.93
CA LEU A 175 -5.60 29.21 7.95
C LEU A 175 -6.09 30.48 8.67
N GLN A 176 -5.49 30.84 9.81
CA GLN A 176 -5.78 32.09 10.52
C GLN A 176 -5.53 33.33 9.63
N GLY A 177 -4.45 33.31 8.84
CA GLY A 177 -4.16 34.36 7.85
C GLY A 177 -5.22 34.45 6.75
N LEU A 178 -5.67 33.32 6.22
CA LEU A 178 -6.74 33.28 5.21
C LEU A 178 -8.06 33.83 5.74
N TRP A 179 -8.43 33.46 6.98
CA TRP A 179 -9.60 34.02 7.66
C TRP A 179 -9.45 35.52 7.94
N ARG A 180 -8.24 36.05 8.13
CA ARG A 180 -8.05 37.51 8.24
C ARG A 180 -8.44 38.23 6.94
N MET A 181 -8.20 37.61 5.79
CA MET A 181 -8.45 38.19 4.46
C MET A 181 -9.91 38.05 3.99
N ALA A 182 -10.67 37.11 4.56
CA ALA A 182 -12.06 36.84 4.16
C ALA A 182 -13.08 37.78 4.82
N SER A 183 -12.87 39.10 4.75
CA SER A 183 -13.71 40.11 5.43
C SER A 183 -15.19 40.11 5.01
N TRP A 184 -15.49 39.52 3.85
CA TRP A 184 -16.85 39.36 3.31
C TRP A 184 -17.62 38.22 3.99
N HIS A 185 -16.94 37.28 4.65
CA HIS A 185 -17.58 36.11 5.24
C HIS A 185 -18.15 36.44 6.62
N SER A 186 -19.43 36.12 6.86
CA SER A 186 -20.12 36.46 8.12
C SER A 186 -19.46 35.85 9.36
N GLU A 187 -18.94 34.63 9.25
CA GLU A 187 -18.25 33.92 10.34
C GLU A 187 -16.79 34.37 10.56
N GLN A 188 -16.31 35.37 9.79
CA GLN A 188 -14.91 35.77 9.78
C GLN A 188 -14.39 36.18 11.17
N ALA A 189 -15.08 37.12 11.82
CA ALA A 189 -14.61 37.69 13.09
C ALA A 189 -14.56 36.63 14.21
N ALA A 190 -15.57 35.77 14.25
CA ALA A 190 -15.67 34.69 15.24
C ALA A 190 -14.59 33.62 15.02
N THR A 191 -14.43 33.14 13.79
CA THR A 191 -13.44 32.11 13.46
C THR A 191 -12.01 32.63 13.59
N TYR A 192 -11.73 33.86 13.15
CA TYR A 192 -10.42 34.49 13.32
C TYR A 192 -10.05 34.63 14.80
N LYS A 193 -10.97 35.11 15.64
CA LYS A 193 -10.76 35.23 17.09
C LYS A 193 -10.53 33.86 17.73
N LEU A 194 -11.29 32.85 17.33
CA LEU A 194 -11.11 31.48 17.82
C LEU A 194 -9.72 30.93 17.43
N LEU A 195 -9.33 31.03 16.16
CA LEU A 195 -8.03 30.57 15.65
C LEU A 195 -6.83 31.30 16.27
N SER A 196 -7.02 32.50 16.81
CA SER A 196 -5.98 33.26 17.49
C SER A 196 -5.55 32.67 18.84
N ASN A 197 -6.33 31.73 19.39
CA ASN A 197 -6.01 31.07 20.65
C ASN A 197 -5.03 29.89 20.48
N ASN A 198 -4.47 29.44 21.59
CA ASN A 198 -3.59 28.26 21.63
C ASN A 198 -4.41 26.98 21.84
N PHE A 199 -4.45 26.11 20.83
CA PHE A 199 -5.17 24.82 20.88
C PHE A 199 -4.36 23.69 21.51
N LYS A 200 -3.23 24.00 22.16
CA LYS A 200 -2.61 23.11 23.14
C LYS A 200 -3.25 23.22 24.53
N ASP A 201 -4.06 24.26 24.76
CA ASP A 201 -4.81 24.44 26.00
C ASP A 201 -6.15 23.67 25.92
N PRO A 202 -6.44 22.76 26.88
CA PRO A 202 -7.68 21.99 26.93
C PRO A 202 -8.96 22.84 26.85
N ARG A 203 -8.92 24.08 27.34
CA ARG A 203 -10.06 25.01 27.24
C ARG A 203 -10.44 25.29 25.80
N TRP A 204 -9.45 25.56 24.94
CA TRP A 204 -9.67 25.90 23.54
C TRP A 204 -9.90 24.66 22.67
N GLN A 205 -9.32 23.53 23.03
CA GLN A 205 -9.69 22.23 22.43
C GLN A 205 -11.16 21.90 22.70
N SER A 206 -11.63 22.05 23.94
CA SER A 206 -13.04 21.85 24.30
C SER A 206 -13.99 22.81 23.55
N ALA A 207 -13.56 24.05 23.34
CA ALA A 207 -14.33 25.02 22.55
C ALA A 207 -14.41 24.63 21.07
N ALA A 208 -13.30 24.19 20.46
CA ALA A 208 -13.28 23.66 19.09
C ALA A 208 -14.15 22.41 18.96
N LEU A 209 -14.09 21.50 19.92
CA LEU A 209 -14.88 20.27 19.94
C LEU A 209 -16.39 20.55 19.99
N LYS A 210 -16.82 21.48 20.86
CA LYS A 210 -18.23 21.93 20.90
C LYS A 210 -18.69 22.51 19.57
N ASN A 211 -17.84 23.31 18.92
CA ASN A 211 -18.12 23.86 17.60
C ASN A 211 -18.17 22.77 16.52
N ALA A 212 -17.33 21.74 16.59
CA ALA A 212 -17.36 20.60 15.68
C ALA A 212 -18.71 19.87 15.71
N TYR A 213 -19.21 19.54 16.92
CA TYR A 213 -20.53 18.92 17.07
C TYR A 213 -21.69 19.83 16.61
N ALA A 214 -21.60 21.14 16.87
CA ALA A 214 -22.59 22.09 16.37
C ALA A 214 -22.63 22.15 14.83
N LEU A 215 -21.47 22.10 14.17
CA LEU A 215 -21.36 22.05 12.72
C LEU A 215 -21.88 20.73 12.14
N LEU A 216 -21.64 19.62 12.85
CA LEU A 216 -22.17 18.31 12.48
C LEU A 216 -23.70 18.29 12.53
N GLY A 217 -24.31 18.90 13.55
CA GLY A 217 -25.77 19.10 13.62
C GLY A 217 -26.33 19.97 12.50
N LYS A 218 -25.54 20.91 11.98
CA LYS A 218 -25.87 21.74 10.80
C LYS A 218 -25.56 21.06 9.46
N ARG A 219 -25.13 19.80 9.46
CA ARG A 219 -24.74 19.03 8.26
C ARG A 219 -23.58 19.64 7.45
N ARG A 220 -22.74 20.48 8.07
CA ARG A 220 -21.52 21.03 7.46
C ARG A 220 -20.33 20.11 7.76
N PHE A 221 -20.34 18.93 7.16
CA PHE A 221 -19.47 17.81 7.56
C PHE A 221 -17.97 18.08 7.36
N GLU A 222 -17.54 18.64 6.22
CA GLU A 222 -16.13 18.94 5.96
C GLU A 222 -15.58 19.96 6.97
N TYR A 223 -16.37 20.98 7.27
CA TYR A 223 -15.98 22.01 8.24
C TYR A 223 -16.02 21.47 9.68
N ALA A 224 -16.96 20.57 10.01
CA ALA A 224 -16.95 19.86 11.28
C ALA A 224 -15.69 19.01 11.45
N ALA A 225 -15.29 18.26 10.41
CA ALA A 225 -14.06 17.45 10.39
C ALA A 225 -12.82 18.32 10.62
N ALA A 226 -12.77 19.51 10.03
CA ALA A 226 -11.71 20.49 10.27
C ALA A 226 -11.66 20.94 11.75
N PHE A 227 -12.80 21.19 12.39
CA PHE A 227 -12.86 21.56 13.81
C PHE A 227 -12.50 20.43 14.76
N PHE A 228 -12.81 19.17 14.41
CA PHE A 228 -12.31 18.01 15.16
C PHE A 228 -10.77 17.95 15.12
N LEU A 229 -10.14 18.20 13.96
CA LEU A 229 -8.66 18.29 13.88
C LEU A 229 -8.10 19.46 14.69
N LEU A 230 -8.81 20.60 14.72
CA LEU A 230 -8.41 21.76 15.52
C LEU A 230 -8.42 21.43 17.03
N ALA A 231 -9.30 20.52 17.44
CA ALA A 231 -9.37 20.00 18.80
C ALA A 231 -8.39 18.84 19.09
N ASP A 232 -7.57 18.42 18.10
CA ASP A 232 -6.67 17.24 18.18
C ASP A 232 -7.42 15.88 18.25
N HIS A 233 -8.66 15.84 17.73
CA HIS A 233 -9.50 14.64 17.65
C HIS A 233 -9.47 13.99 16.26
N LEU A 234 -8.35 13.35 15.90
CA LEU A 234 -8.18 12.73 14.58
C LEU A 234 -9.19 11.60 14.31
N ARG A 235 -9.47 10.74 15.29
CA ARG A 235 -10.40 9.60 15.14
C ARG A 235 -11.80 10.07 14.74
N ASP A 236 -12.30 11.12 15.38
CA ASP A 236 -13.61 11.70 15.07
C ASP A 236 -13.62 12.33 13.67
N THR A 237 -12.55 13.04 13.27
CA THR A 237 -12.39 13.58 11.91
C THR A 237 -12.50 12.48 10.86
N VAL A 238 -11.73 11.40 11.04
CA VAL A 238 -11.71 10.24 10.14
C VAL A 238 -13.08 9.60 10.04
N TYR A 239 -13.76 9.41 11.17
CA TYR A 239 -15.10 8.83 11.21
C TYR A 239 -16.11 9.70 10.45
N VAL A 240 -15.98 11.04 10.53
CA VAL A 240 -16.80 11.98 9.73
C VAL A 240 -16.54 11.81 8.23
N CYS A 241 -15.28 11.69 7.83
CA CYS A 241 -14.91 11.45 6.44
C CYS A 241 -15.49 10.13 5.89
N ILE A 242 -15.43 9.06 6.68
CA ILE A 242 -15.92 7.74 6.25
C ILE A 242 -17.46 7.70 6.19
N ASN A 243 -18.16 8.16 7.22
CA ASN A 243 -19.59 7.91 7.35
C ASN A 243 -20.46 9.01 6.75
N GLN A 244 -20.10 10.27 6.94
CA GLN A 244 -20.90 11.40 6.45
C GLN A 244 -20.46 11.86 5.06
N LEU A 245 -19.14 11.98 4.82
CA LEU A 245 -18.63 12.35 3.50
C LEU A 245 -18.53 11.17 2.53
N LYS A 246 -18.56 9.93 3.04
CA LYS A 246 -18.41 8.69 2.24
C LYS A 246 -17.13 8.67 1.42
N ASP A 247 -16.06 9.27 1.94
CA ASP A 247 -14.77 9.41 1.27
C ASP A 247 -13.67 8.77 2.12
N VAL A 248 -13.44 7.47 1.87
CA VAL A 248 -12.41 6.69 2.56
C VAL A 248 -11.01 7.15 2.18
N GLN A 249 -10.79 7.56 0.93
CA GLN A 249 -9.49 8.10 0.50
C GLN A 249 -9.16 9.40 1.24
N LEU A 250 -10.16 10.26 1.48
CA LEU A 250 -9.99 11.46 2.29
C LEU A 250 -9.59 11.08 3.71
N ALA A 251 -10.32 10.17 4.35
CA ALA A 251 -10.04 9.73 5.71
C ALA A 251 -8.60 9.21 5.88
N ILE A 252 -8.16 8.34 4.95
CA ILE A 252 -6.78 7.82 4.91
C ILE A 252 -5.78 8.95 4.71
N THR A 253 -6.02 9.86 3.76
CA THR A 253 -5.10 10.97 3.46
C THR A 253 -4.91 11.89 4.65
N ILE A 254 -6.00 12.22 5.36
CA ILE A 254 -5.95 13.06 6.56
C ILE A 254 -5.20 12.35 7.69
N ALA A 255 -5.46 11.06 7.93
CA ALA A 255 -4.74 10.28 8.94
C ALA A 255 -3.24 10.25 8.65
N ARG A 256 -2.86 9.88 7.41
CA ARG A 256 -1.45 9.88 6.96
C ARG A 256 -0.80 11.23 7.16
N ALA A 257 -1.42 12.32 6.71
CA ALA A 257 -0.85 13.66 6.83
C ALA A 257 -0.63 14.10 8.30
N TYR A 258 -1.59 13.78 9.18
CA TYR A 258 -1.66 14.30 10.55
C TYR A 258 -0.79 13.55 11.57
N GLU A 259 -0.79 12.22 11.53
CA GLU A 259 -0.04 11.35 12.46
C GLU A 259 1.08 10.54 11.79
N GLY A 260 1.09 10.45 10.45
CA GLY A 260 2.05 9.65 9.68
C GLY A 260 1.56 8.23 9.40
N ASP A 261 2.36 7.46 8.66
CA ASP A 261 1.96 6.12 8.18
C ASP A 261 1.99 5.03 9.27
N SER A 262 2.61 5.29 10.42
CA SER A 262 2.64 4.38 11.57
C SER A 262 1.65 4.76 12.68
N GLY A 263 0.70 5.65 12.38
CA GLY A 263 -0.27 6.13 13.34
C GLY A 263 -1.36 5.09 13.67
N PRO A 264 -1.89 5.10 14.92
CA PRO A 264 -2.90 4.14 15.35
C PRO A 264 -4.25 4.32 14.64
N VAL A 265 -4.64 5.55 14.28
CA VAL A 265 -5.92 5.81 13.62
C VAL A 265 -5.88 5.28 12.19
N LEU A 266 -4.77 5.49 11.47
CA LEU A 266 -4.59 4.88 10.15
C LEU A 266 -4.68 3.35 10.20
N LYS A 267 -4.02 2.73 11.19
CA LYS A 267 -4.08 1.28 11.39
C LYS A 267 -5.52 0.79 11.58
N GLU A 268 -6.29 1.46 12.45
CA GLU A 268 -7.70 1.16 12.70
C GLU A 268 -8.52 1.23 11.41
N ILE A 269 -8.39 2.29 10.60
CA ILE A 269 -9.10 2.43 9.31
C ILE A 269 -8.75 1.27 8.37
N LEU A 270 -7.47 0.92 8.27
CA LEU A 270 -7.00 -0.13 7.36
C LEU A 270 -7.54 -1.50 7.78
N GLU A 271 -7.55 -1.81 9.08
CA GLU A 271 -8.01 -3.10 9.61
C GLU A 271 -9.53 -3.23 9.64
N GLU A 272 -10.25 -2.23 10.16
CA GLU A 272 -11.70 -2.32 10.40
C GLU A 272 -12.53 -1.98 9.16
N LYS A 273 -12.00 -1.15 8.25
CA LYS A 273 -12.75 -0.69 7.08
C LYS A 273 -12.17 -1.20 5.77
N VAL A 274 -10.92 -0.88 5.46
CA VAL A 274 -10.32 -1.17 4.13
C VAL A 274 -10.20 -2.67 3.88
N LEU A 275 -9.68 -3.43 4.84
CA LEU A 275 -9.54 -4.88 4.70
C LEU A 275 -10.90 -5.61 4.66
N VAL A 276 -11.88 -5.14 5.43
CA VAL A 276 -13.25 -5.69 5.40
C VAL A 276 -13.93 -5.39 4.08
N ASP A 277 -13.80 -4.17 3.56
CA ASP A 277 -14.32 -3.79 2.23
C ASP A 277 -13.62 -4.58 1.12
N ALA A 278 -12.30 -4.83 1.24
CA ALA A 278 -11.55 -5.64 0.30
C ALA A 278 -11.99 -7.12 0.31
N ALA A 279 -12.24 -7.68 1.49
CA ALA A 279 -12.74 -9.05 1.65
C ALA A 279 -14.16 -9.20 1.12
N THR A 280 -15.09 -8.30 1.49
CA THR A 280 -16.48 -8.34 1.02
C THR A 280 -16.61 -8.21 -0.51
N GLN A 281 -15.70 -7.46 -1.15
CA GLN A 281 -15.68 -7.29 -2.60
C GLN A 281 -14.81 -8.33 -3.34
N GLY A 282 -14.00 -9.12 -2.62
CA GLY A 282 -12.96 -9.97 -3.20
C GLY A 282 -11.88 -9.19 -3.95
N ASN A 283 -11.59 -7.95 -3.53
CA ASN A 283 -10.63 -7.06 -4.18
C ASN A 283 -9.20 -7.30 -3.65
N ARG A 284 -8.47 -8.19 -4.34
CA ARG A 284 -7.09 -8.56 -4.00
C ARG A 284 -6.10 -7.39 -4.06
N TRP A 285 -6.32 -6.43 -4.97
CA TRP A 285 -5.47 -5.25 -5.11
C TRP A 285 -5.56 -4.35 -3.87
N MET A 286 -6.79 -4.06 -3.44
CA MET A 286 -7.05 -3.27 -2.23
C MET A 286 -6.52 -3.97 -0.97
N ALA A 287 -6.71 -5.29 -0.86
CA ALA A 287 -6.19 -6.08 0.26
C ALA A 287 -4.66 -6.06 0.32
N THR A 288 -3.99 -6.25 -0.81
CA THR A 288 -2.52 -6.23 -0.91
C THR A 288 -1.97 -4.87 -0.50
N TRP A 289 -2.56 -3.79 -1.00
CA TRP A 289 -2.20 -2.42 -0.60
C TRP A 289 -2.35 -2.19 0.90
N ALA A 290 -3.49 -2.59 1.48
CA ALA A 290 -3.76 -2.39 2.90
C ALA A 290 -2.79 -3.18 3.80
N PHE A 291 -2.54 -4.46 3.49
CA PHE A 291 -1.54 -5.24 4.23
C PHE A 291 -0.13 -4.68 4.09
N TRP A 292 0.21 -4.11 2.94
CA TRP A 292 1.49 -3.45 2.74
C TRP A 292 1.64 -2.21 3.61
N MET A 293 0.61 -1.35 3.66
CA MET A 293 0.57 -0.18 4.54
C MET A 293 0.65 -0.56 6.03
N LEU A 294 0.08 -1.70 6.42
CA LEU A 294 0.18 -2.26 7.77
C LEU A 294 1.54 -2.92 8.08
N ASN A 295 2.49 -2.88 7.15
CA ASN A 295 3.78 -3.57 7.22
C ASN A 295 3.66 -5.10 7.43
N ARG A 296 2.53 -5.69 7.00
CA ARG A 296 2.25 -7.14 7.01
C ARG A 296 2.52 -7.72 5.63
N ARG A 297 3.78 -7.61 5.20
CA ARG A 297 4.19 -7.91 3.81
C ARG A 297 4.02 -9.39 3.43
N ASP A 298 4.10 -10.27 4.42
CA ASP A 298 3.82 -11.70 4.26
C ASP A 298 2.36 -11.95 3.83
N MET A 299 1.43 -11.22 4.43
CA MET A 299 0.00 -11.31 4.12
C MET A 299 -0.37 -10.57 2.84
N ALA A 300 0.31 -9.47 2.53
CA ALA A 300 0.14 -8.77 1.26
C ALA A 300 0.38 -9.71 0.06
N VAL A 301 1.43 -10.54 0.14
CA VAL A 301 1.73 -11.53 -0.90
C VAL A 301 0.71 -12.67 -0.93
N GLN A 302 0.29 -13.16 0.23
CA GLN A 302 -0.74 -14.21 0.31
C GLN A 302 -2.08 -13.72 -0.25
N ALA A 303 -2.45 -12.46 -0.04
CA ALA A 303 -3.71 -11.87 -0.52
C ALA A 303 -3.84 -11.84 -2.06
N LEU A 304 -2.73 -11.97 -2.80
CA LEU A 304 -2.73 -12.06 -4.26
C LEU A 304 -3.23 -13.40 -4.78
N ILE A 305 -3.08 -14.47 -3.99
CA ILE A 305 -3.43 -15.84 -4.40
C ILE A 305 -4.59 -16.36 -3.54
N SER A 306 -4.41 -16.36 -2.23
CA SER A 306 -5.35 -16.88 -1.25
C SER A 306 -6.58 -15.98 -1.12
N PRO A 307 -7.76 -16.52 -0.76
CA PRO A 307 -8.94 -15.72 -0.46
C PRO A 307 -8.66 -14.72 0.66
N VAL A 308 -9.04 -13.46 0.48
CA VAL A 308 -8.75 -12.38 1.44
C VAL A 308 -9.43 -12.66 2.79
N GLU A 309 -10.61 -13.28 2.76
CA GLU A 309 -11.38 -13.64 3.96
C GLU A 309 -10.63 -14.63 4.86
N ALA A 310 -9.84 -15.52 4.26
CA ALA A 310 -9.05 -16.50 5.01
C ALA A 310 -7.84 -15.87 5.74
N LEU A 311 -7.47 -14.65 5.35
CA LEU A 311 -6.34 -13.93 5.92
C LEU A 311 -6.75 -13.01 7.07
N LEU A 312 -8.04 -12.70 7.22
CA LEU A 312 -8.51 -11.85 8.31
C LEU A 312 -8.70 -12.70 9.58
N PRO A 313 -8.28 -12.20 10.76
CA PRO A 313 -8.58 -12.87 12.00
C PRO A 313 -10.10 -12.96 12.18
N PRO A 314 -10.63 -14.05 12.75
CA PRO A 314 -12.04 -14.12 13.10
C PRO A 314 -12.33 -13.05 14.16
N THR A 315 -13.00 -11.98 13.78
CA THR A 315 -13.34 -10.90 14.71
C THR A 315 -14.31 -11.44 15.77
N PRO A 316 -14.01 -11.33 17.07
CA PRO A 316 -14.98 -11.66 18.10
C PRO A 316 -16.00 -10.53 18.17
N ALA A 317 -17.21 -10.74 17.63
CA ALA A 317 -18.33 -9.84 17.82
C ALA A 317 -19.50 -10.56 18.50
N SER A 318 -20.11 -9.85 19.45
CA SER A 318 -21.25 -10.18 20.32
C SER A 318 -22.40 -10.97 19.66
N PRO A 319 -23.15 -11.76 20.45
CA PRO A 319 -24.22 -12.61 19.93
C PRO A 319 -25.39 -11.77 19.42
N GLY A 320 -25.59 -11.72 18.10
CA GLY A 320 -26.82 -11.16 17.50
C GLY A 320 -26.69 -10.50 16.13
N SER A 321 -25.49 -10.11 15.68
CA SER A 321 -25.31 -9.61 14.31
C SER A 321 -24.76 -10.71 13.42
N SER A 322 -25.58 -11.22 12.50
CA SER A 322 -25.11 -12.06 11.39
C SER A 322 -24.14 -11.27 10.51
N THR A 323 -22.86 -11.31 10.83
CA THR A 323 -21.76 -10.86 9.96
C THR A 323 -20.74 -11.99 9.82
N GLY A 324 -21.22 -13.16 9.37
CA GLY A 324 -20.39 -13.89 8.41
C GLY A 324 -20.32 -12.98 7.19
N VAL A 325 -19.11 -12.57 6.78
CA VAL A 325 -18.87 -11.82 5.53
C VAL A 325 -19.81 -12.38 4.48
N THR A 326 -20.87 -11.63 4.15
CA THR A 326 -21.88 -12.10 3.20
C THR A 326 -21.17 -12.20 1.88
N LEU A 327 -20.87 -13.44 1.50
CA LEU A 327 -20.06 -13.77 0.34
C LEU A 327 -20.84 -13.34 -0.90
N HIS A 328 -20.68 -12.07 -1.29
CA HIS A 328 -21.23 -11.57 -2.53
C HIS A 328 -20.64 -12.43 -3.65
N ALA A 329 -21.50 -12.87 -4.58
CA ALA A 329 -21.14 -13.72 -5.69
C ALA A 329 -19.77 -13.30 -6.25
N LYS A 330 -18.78 -14.21 -6.16
CA LYS A 330 -17.38 -13.96 -6.50
C LYS A 330 -17.32 -13.14 -7.79
N SER A 331 -17.01 -11.86 -7.68
CA SER A 331 -16.93 -11.00 -8.85
C SER A 331 -15.91 -11.62 -9.80
N TYR A 332 -16.25 -11.83 -11.06
CA TYR A 332 -15.30 -12.32 -12.06
C TYR A 332 -14.07 -11.40 -12.15
N LEU A 333 -14.23 -10.13 -11.75
CA LEU A 333 -13.17 -9.12 -11.64
C LEU A 333 -12.14 -9.40 -10.53
N SER A 334 -12.41 -10.31 -9.60
CA SER A 334 -11.42 -10.75 -8.59
C SER A 334 -10.23 -11.46 -9.24
N ASN A 335 -10.41 -12.02 -10.44
CA ASN A 335 -9.41 -12.75 -11.19
C ASN A 335 -8.87 -11.87 -12.33
N ASP A 336 -7.82 -11.11 -12.02
CA ASP A 336 -7.09 -10.30 -12.99
C ASP A 336 -5.75 -10.98 -13.34
N PRO A 337 -5.46 -11.27 -14.63
CA PRO A 337 -4.17 -11.79 -15.07
C PRO A 337 -2.97 -10.96 -14.62
N ALA A 338 -3.16 -9.64 -14.45
CA ALA A 338 -2.11 -8.72 -14.03
C ALA A 338 -1.61 -9.00 -12.60
N LEU A 339 -2.39 -9.72 -11.77
CA LEU A 339 -1.95 -10.19 -10.45
C LEU A 339 -0.74 -11.12 -10.53
N VAL A 340 -0.57 -11.85 -11.64
CA VAL A 340 0.59 -12.73 -11.87
C VAL A 340 1.87 -11.91 -11.88
N VAL A 341 1.85 -10.77 -12.58
CA VAL A 341 2.98 -9.85 -12.67
C VAL A 341 3.28 -9.27 -11.29
N LEU A 342 2.25 -8.83 -10.55
CA LEU A 342 2.45 -8.28 -9.21
C LEU A 342 2.99 -9.34 -8.24
N TYR A 343 2.45 -10.56 -8.25
CA TYR A 343 2.92 -11.64 -7.40
C TYR A 343 4.39 -11.97 -7.69
N LYS A 344 4.77 -12.08 -8.96
CA LYS A 344 6.17 -12.28 -9.36
C LYS A 344 7.09 -11.16 -8.85
N GLN A 345 6.64 -9.90 -8.91
CA GLN A 345 7.42 -8.76 -8.39
C GLN A 345 7.55 -8.79 -6.85
N LEU A 346 6.47 -9.11 -6.13
CA LEU A 346 6.45 -9.01 -4.66
C LEU A 346 7.04 -10.23 -3.96
N ARG A 347 6.86 -11.45 -4.50
CA ARG A 347 7.23 -12.71 -3.82
C ARG A 347 8.70 -12.78 -3.41
N GLU A 348 9.57 -12.07 -4.11
CA GLU A 348 11.03 -12.07 -3.89
C GLU A 348 11.59 -10.73 -3.41
N LYS A 349 10.74 -9.70 -3.28
CA LYS A 349 11.18 -8.32 -2.98
C LYS A 349 11.89 -8.18 -1.63
N THR A 350 11.44 -8.92 -0.62
CA THR A 350 11.88 -8.77 0.78
C THR A 350 11.83 -10.12 1.50
N LEU A 351 12.55 -10.27 2.63
CA LEU A 351 12.49 -11.52 3.40
C LEU A 351 11.09 -11.83 3.94
N GLN A 352 10.31 -10.80 4.31
CA GLN A 352 8.94 -10.99 4.78
C GLN A 352 8.01 -11.45 3.65
N THR A 353 8.16 -10.88 2.45
CA THR A 353 7.35 -11.29 1.30
C THR A 353 7.69 -12.72 0.88
N LEU A 354 8.96 -13.12 0.95
CA LEU A 354 9.40 -14.48 0.68
C LEU A 354 8.85 -15.49 1.70
N LYS A 355 8.84 -15.14 3.00
CA LYS A 355 8.17 -15.94 4.03
C LYS A 355 6.67 -16.08 3.74
N GLY A 356 6.02 -15.00 3.31
CA GLY A 356 4.62 -15.01 2.90
C GLY A 356 4.36 -15.94 1.73
N ALA A 357 5.17 -15.83 0.68
CA ALA A 357 5.10 -16.68 -0.50
C ALA A 357 5.31 -18.17 -0.16
N SER A 358 6.25 -18.49 0.74
CA SER A 358 6.52 -19.88 1.17
C SER A 358 5.37 -20.53 1.95
N ARG A 359 4.45 -19.72 2.50
CA ARG A 359 3.25 -20.20 3.19
C ARG A 359 2.10 -20.48 2.24
N VAL A 360 2.17 -20.01 0.99
CA VAL A 360 1.19 -20.33 -0.04
C VAL A 360 1.35 -21.80 -0.41
N ALA A 361 0.25 -22.56 -0.40
CA ALA A 361 0.31 -23.96 -0.79
C ALA A 361 0.67 -24.08 -2.27
N ALA A 362 1.58 -25.00 -2.61
CA ALA A 362 2.03 -25.22 -3.98
C ALA A 362 0.87 -25.52 -4.95
N ARG A 363 -0.21 -26.16 -4.45
CA ARG A 363 -1.43 -26.40 -5.22
C ARG A 363 -2.18 -25.11 -5.57
N ASP A 364 -2.25 -24.16 -4.63
CA ASP A 364 -2.95 -22.90 -4.82
C ASP A 364 -2.18 -22.00 -5.80
N GLU A 365 -0.85 -21.99 -5.71
CA GLU A 365 0.02 -21.31 -6.68
C GLU A 365 -0.12 -21.93 -8.08
N TRP A 366 -0.11 -23.26 -8.18
CA TRP A 366 -0.32 -23.98 -9.44
C TRP A 366 -1.67 -23.65 -10.07
N GLU A 367 -2.75 -23.68 -9.28
CA GLU A 367 -4.09 -23.32 -9.75
C GLU A 367 -4.17 -21.85 -10.17
N PHE A 368 -3.52 -20.95 -9.44
CA PHE A 368 -3.42 -19.54 -9.79
C PHE A 368 -2.76 -19.33 -11.15
N VAL A 369 -1.62 -19.98 -11.42
CA VAL A 369 -0.93 -19.88 -12.72
C VAL A 369 -1.80 -20.41 -13.85
N LEU A 370 -2.34 -21.63 -13.71
CA LEU A 370 -3.18 -22.24 -14.75
C LEU A 370 -4.47 -21.46 -15.00
N ARG A 371 -5.09 -20.91 -13.95
CA ARG A 371 -6.29 -20.10 -14.09
C ARG A 371 -6.01 -18.83 -14.89
N ASN A 372 -4.88 -18.16 -14.64
CA ASN A 372 -4.49 -16.97 -15.38
C ASN A 372 -4.05 -17.29 -16.81
N ALA A 373 -3.38 -18.41 -17.06
CA ALA A 373 -3.06 -18.87 -18.42
C ALA A 373 -4.35 -19.11 -19.25
N ARG A 374 -5.36 -19.77 -18.66
CA ARG A 374 -6.68 -19.94 -19.30
C ARG A 374 -7.40 -18.62 -19.51
N LEU A 375 -7.17 -17.62 -18.65
CA LEU A 375 -7.78 -16.31 -18.80
C LEU A 375 -7.14 -15.54 -19.96
N TYR A 376 -5.82 -15.62 -20.11
CA TYR A 376 -5.11 -15.08 -21.29
C TYR A 376 -5.59 -15.75 -22.58
N ASP A 377 -5.75 -17.07 -22.61
CA ASP A 377 -6.32 -17.82 -23.75
C ASP A 377 -7.74 -17.33 -24.10
N ARG A 378 -8.61 -17.15 -23.11
CA ARG A 378 -9.95 -16.55 -23.31
C ARG A 378 -9.92 -15.10 -23.81
N MET A 379 -8.84 -14.36 -23.53
CA MET A 379 -8.62 -13.00 -24.02
C MET A 379 -7.97 -12.99 -25.41
N GLY A 380 -7.70 -14.15 -26.02
CA GLY A 380 -6.99 -14.27 -27.30
C GLY A 380 -5.49 -13.95 -27.20
N CYS A 381 -4.92 -14.05 -26.00
CA CYS A 381 -3.52 -13.72 -25.68
C CYS A 381 -2.69 -15.00 -25.49
N ASP A 382 -2.76 -15.94 -26.44
CA ASP A 382 -2.21 -17.29 -26.32
C ASP A 382 -0.69 -17.30 -26.11
N ILE A 383 0.01 -16.33 -26.72
CA ILE A 383 1.46 -16.16 -26.56
C ILE A 383 1.80 -15.77 -25.11
N LEU A 384 1.00 -14.91 -24.48
CA LEU A 384 1.18 -14.56 -23.07
C LEU A 384 0.85 -15.74 -22.15
N ALA A 385 -0.18 -16.52 -22.48
CA ALA A 385 -0.51 -17.75 -21.76
C ALA A 385 0.64 -18.76 -21.82
N LEU A 386 1.20 -18.99 -23.01
CA LEU A 386 2.33 -19.88 -23.23
C LEU A 386 3.59 -19.38 -22.52
N ASN A 387 3.89 -18.08 -22.64
CA ASN A 387 5.03 -17.47 -21.95
C ASN A 387 4.91 -17.64 -20.43
N LEU A 388 3.72 -17.40 -19.87
CA LEU A 388 3.46 -17.61 -18.45
C LEU A 388 3.78 -19.04 -18.01
N VAL A 389 3.23 -20.06 -18.68
CA VAL A 389 3.45 -21.45 -18.26
C VAL A 389 4.88 -21.91 -18.50
N ARG A 390 5.54 -21.40 -19.55
CA ARG A 390 6.93 -21.75 -19.90
C ARG A 390 7.94 -21.17 -18.92
N ASP A 391 7.77 -19.91 -18.52
CA ASP A 391 8.77 -19.15 -17.76
C ASP A 391 8.44 -19.07 -16.26
N TRP A 392 7.32 -19.65 -15.81
CA TRP A 392 6.98 -19.68 -14.39
C TRP A 392 7.85 -20.66 -13.60
N GLU A 393 8.50 -20.14 -12.56
CA GLU A 393 9.29 -20.94 -11.63
C GLU A 393 8.62 -20.97 -10.26
N PHE A 394 8.34 -22.17 -9.77
CA PHE A 394 7.80 -22.40 -8.43
C PHE A 394 8.89 -22.30 -7.36
N LEU A 395 8.54 -21.74 -6.19
CA LEU A 395 9.42 -21.74 -5.03
C LEU A 395 9.64 -23.18 -4.57
N THR A 396 10.89 -23.65 -4.59
CA THR A 396 11.24 -25.01 -4.17
C THR A 396 11.83 -24.98 -2.77
N PRO A 397 11.36 -25.83 -1.83
CA PRO A 397 12.03 -26.00 -0.55
C PRO A 397 13.49 -26.44 -0.79
N PRO A 398 14.46 -25.99 0.03
CA PRO A 398 15.82 -26.49 -0.09
C PRO A 398 15.82 -28.02 0.04
N PRO A 399 16.68 -28.74 -0.69
CA PRO A 399 16.81 -30.17 -0.52
C PRO A 399 17.14 -30.46 0.94
N VAL A 400 16.37 -31.34 1.57
CA VAL A 400 16.64 -31.80 2.93
C VAL A 400 17.98 -32.53 2.91
N GLU A 401 19.06 -31.86 3.30
CA GLU A 401 20.29 -32.54 3.65
C GLU A 401 19.94 -33.50 4.80
N LYS A 402 19.96 -34.80 4.51
CA LYS A 402 19.82 -35.84 5.52
C LYS A 402 21.01 -35.69 6.48
N LEU A 403 20.85 -34.97 7.58
CA LEU A 403 21.82 -35.04 8.67
C LEU A 403 21.91 -36.51 9.12
N PRO A 404 23.13 -37.03 9.39
CA PRO A 404 23.27 -38.34 9.99
C PRO A 404 22.52 -38.37 11.33
N SER A 405 21.69 -39.39 11.49
CA SER A 405 20.68 -39.59 12.52
C SER A 405 21.24 -39.84 13.93
N ARG A 406 22.09 -38.96 14.47
CA ARG A 406 22.62 -39.15 15.85
C ARG A 406 22.73 -37.95 16.78
N LEU A 407 22.34 -36.72 16.43
CA LEU A 407 22.42 -35.60 17.39
C LEU A 407 21.27 -34.57 17.24
N SER A 408 20.02 -35.02 17.36
CA SER A 408 18.89 -34.09 17.44
C SER A 408 18.03 -34.39 18.67
N MET A 409 18.54 -33.95 19.82
CA MET A 409 17.76 -33.71 21.03
C MET A 409 18.12 -32.30 21.50
N GLY A 410 17.21 -31.33 21.30
CA GLY A 410 17.34 -29.99 21.88
C GLY A 410 17.06 -28.82 20.92
N LEU A 411 15.85 -28.26 21.05
CA LEU A 411 15.53 -26.82 21.03
C LEU A 411 15.99 -25.97 19.82
N ALA A 412 15.20 -26.01 18.74
CA ALA A 412 14.70 -24.86 17.98
C ALA A 412 13.80 -25.39 16.86
N GLU A 413 12.64 -24.80 16.65
CA GLU A 413 11.86 -25.04 15.43
C GLU A 413 12.77 -24.73 14.22
N ASN A 414 13.14 -25.77 13.45
CA ASN A 414 13.88 -25.63 12.20
C ASN A 414 12.98 -24.97 11.16
N ILE A 415 12.78 -23.66 11.26
CA ILE A 415 12.20 -22.84 10.20
C ILE A 415 13.27 -22.77 9.10
N PRO A 416 13.04 -23.35 7.89
CA PRO A 416 13.99 -23.24 6.80
C PRO A 416 14.25 -21.78 6.50
N ASP A 417 15.52 -21.40 6.37
CA ASP A 417 15.90 -20.03 5.99
C ASP A 417 15.25 -19.71 4.63
N PRO A 418 14.31 -18.75 4.57
CA PRO A 418 13.53 -18.47 3.37
C PRO A 418 14.42 -18.04 2.20
N SER A 419 15.59 -17.44 2.47
CA SER A 419 16.55 -17.03 1.44
C SER A 419 17.07 -18.20 0.59
N LYS A 420 17.04 -19.43 1.13
CA LYS A 420 17.50 -20.65 0.44
C LYS A 420 16.46 -21.26 -0.51
N LEU A 421 15.25 -20.69 -0.56
CA LEU A 421 14.17 -21.12 -1.47
C LEU A 421 14.40 -20.67 -2.93
N LEU A 422 15.36 -19.76 -3.17
CA LEU A 422 15.66 -19.23 -4.50
C LEU A 422 16.70 -20.10 -5.20
N ARG A 423 16.28 -20.83 -6.23
CA ARG A 423 17.16 -21.72 -6.99
C ARG A 423 17.96 -20.91 -8.00
N ARG A 424 19.21 -20.55 -7.65
CA ARG A 424 20.27 -20.07 -8.57
C ARG A 424 19.82 -18.99 -9.58
N ARG A 425 19.81 -17.72 -9.14
CA ARG A 425 20.42 -16.53 -9.79
C ARG A 425 19.83 -15.26 -9.17
N SER A 426 20.70 -14.48 -8.51
CA SER A 426 20.61 -13.02 -8.33
C SER A 426 19.27 -12.38 -7.96
N SER A 427 19.11 -11.97 -6.70
CA SER A 427 18.84 -10.56 -6.36
C SER A 427 19.06 -10.33 -4.87
N LEU A 428 19.63 -9.16 -4.54
CA LEU A 428 19.77 -8.64 -3.19
C LEU A 428 18.38 -8.59 -2.53
N VAL A 429 18.08 -9.49 -1.59
CA VAL A 429 16.85 -9.39 -0.79
C VAL A 429 17.06 -8.28 0.24
N VAL A 430 16.24 -7.23 0.19
CA VAL A 430 16.36 -6.09 1.10
C VAL A 430 15.89 -6.49 2.49
N ALA A 431 16.74 -6.26 3.50
CA ALA A 431 16.47 -6.54 4.90
C ALA A 431 15.87 -5.30 5.59
N ASP A 432 14.54 -5.18 5.60
CA ASP A 432 13.85 -4.00 6.14
C ASP A 432 13.47 -4.12 7.63
N MET A 433 14.31 -4.75 8.47
CA MET A 433 13.99 -4.85 9.89
C MET A 433 14.55 -3.64 10.66
N PRO A 434 13.74 -2.83 11.37
CA PRO A 434 14.28 -1.98 12.43
C PRO A 434 14.74 -2.89 13.57
N LEU A 435 16.05 -2.90 13.83
CA LEU A 435 16.65 -3.64 14.95
C LEU A 435 16.10 -3.11 16.27
N SER A 436 15.23 -3.87 16.95
CA SER A 436 15.08 -3.70 18.39
C SER A 436 16.30 -4.32 19.06
N LEU A 437 17.26 -3.50 19.46
CA LEU A 437 18.30 -3.90 20.42
C LEU A 437 17.65 -4.24 21.77
N SER A 438 18.27 -5.14 22.54
CA SER A 438 17.82 -5.83 23.77
C SER A 438 17.04 -7.13 23.49
N VAL A 439 17.41 -8.34 23.92
CA VAL A 439 18.09 -8.79 25.15
C VAL A 439 19.17 -9.86 24.84
N SER A 440 19.39 -10.20 23.56
CA SER A 440 20.25 -11.35 23.17
C SER A 440 21.76 -11.05 23.21
N ASP A 441 22.15 -9.78 23.14
CA ASP A 441 23.58 -9.39 23.04
C ASP A 441 24.30 -9.34 24.40
N GLU A 442 23.58 -9.16 25.51
CA GLU A 442 24.15 -9.24 26.87
C GLU A 442 24.42 -10.70 27.26
N MET A 443 23.54 -11.63 26.86
CA MET A 443 23.73 -13.07 27.08
C MET A 443 24.95 -13.61 26.30
N ARG A 444 25.22 -13.06 25.10
CA ARG A 444 26.37 -13.46 24.27
C ARG A 444 27.71 -12.95 24.82
N LYS A 445 27.75 -11.76 25.40
CA LYS A 445 28.98 -11.23 26.04
C LYS A 445 29.36 -11.96 27.32
N ALA A 446 28.40 -12.52 28.06
CA ALA A 446 28.68 -13.32 29.25
C ALA A 446 29.31 -14.69 28.94
N VAL A 447 29.01 -15.28 27.78
CA VAL A 447 29.52 -16.61 27.38
C VAL A 447 30.93 -16.52 26.76
N VAL A 448 31.28 -15.41 26.11
CA VAL A 448 32.59 -15.24 25.45
C VAL A 448 33.72 -14.95 26.46
N ASN A 449 33.43 -14.32 27.59
CA ASN A 449 34.46 -13.99 28.60
C ASN A 449 34.88 -15.16 29.51
N ALA A 450 34.27 -16.35 29.35
CA ALA A 450 34.61 -17.54 30.14
C ALA A 450 35.50 -18.56 29.38
N ALA A 451 35.86 -18.28 28.13
CA ALA A 451 36.54 -19.25 27.25
C ALA A 451 38.04 -19.01 27.01
N ASP A 452 38.65 -17.96 27.56
CA ASP A 452 40.07 -17.65 27.34
C ASP A 452 40.82 -17.40 28.66
N GLN A 453 41.20 -18.48 29.36
CA GLN A 453 42.44 -18.51 30.15
C GLN A 453 43.06 -19.92 30.06
N GLN A 454 44.11 -20.04 29.27
CA GLN A 454 45.01 -21.19 29.21
C GLN A 454 45.81 -21.30 30.52
N ALA A 455 45.77 -22.45 31.17
CA ALA A 455 46.73 -22.83 32.21
C ALA A 455 47.90 -23.61 31.60
N PRO A 456 49.16 -23.40 32.04
CA PRO A 456 50.29 -24.25 31.68
C PRO A 456 50.37 -25.49 32.61
N ALA A 457 50.94 -26.57 32.09
CA ALA A 457 51.18 -27.81 32.83
C ALA A 457 52.35 -27.68 33.83
N GLY A 458 52.13 -28.13 35.07
CA GLY A 458 53.17 -28.33 36.09
C GLY A 458 52.62 -28.80 37.45
N ILE A 459 52.59 -30.13 37.65
CA ILE A 459 52.93 -30.86 38.90
C ILE A 459 52.00 -30.77 40.15
N TYR A 460 51.25 -31.88 40.35
CA TYR A 460 50.71 -32.55 41.57
C TYR A 460 49.82 -31.82 42.59
N GLY A 461 48.64 -32.43 42.87
CA GLY A 461 48.03 -32.40 44.22
C GLY A 461 46.50 -32.50 44.33
N ALA A 462 46.00 -33.71 44.64
CA ALA A 462 44.81 -34.06 45.45
C ALA A 462 43.37 -33.52 45.17
N HIS A 463 42.44 -34.47 45.03
CA HIS A 463 40.96 -34.43 45.17
C HIS A 463 40.49 -33.87 46.55
N PRO A 464 39.21 -33.45 46.81
CA PRO A 464 37.96 -34.12 46.38
C PRO A 464 36.71 -33.23 46.10
N ARG A 465 35.61 -33.91 45.72
CA ARG A 465 34.27 -33.41 45.34
C ARG A 465 33.48 -32.80 46.52
N PRO A 466 32.57 -31.82 46.32
CA PRO A 466 31.63 -31.42 47.35
C PRO A 466 30.26 -32.09 47.20
N THR A 467 29.70 -32.38 48.37
CA THR A 467 28.42 -32.99 48.70
C THR A 467 27.27 -31.97 48.78
N THR A 468 26.08 -32.56 48.80
CA THR A 468 24.70 -32.08 48.72
C THR A 468 24.26 -30.98 49.71
N PHE A 469 23.20 -30.28 49.29
CA PHE A 469 22.46 -29.15 49.89
C PHE A 469 21.82 -29.44 51.26
N GLU A 470 21.92 -28.47 52.19
CA GLU A 470 21.18 -28.41 53.47
C GLU A 470 20.37 -27.08 53.55
N GLU A 471 19.12 -27.19 53.97
CA GLU A 471 18.12 -26.11 54.08
C GLU A 471 18.17 -25.49 55.50
N PRO A 472 18.10 -24.15 55.66
CA PRO A 472 18.24 -23.51 56.98
C PRO A 472 16.94 -23.42 57.78
N ASP A 473 17.12 -23.51 59.10
CA ASP A 473 16.11 -23.76 60.14
C ASP A 473 15.30 -22.51 60.56
N ALA A 474 14.05 -22.73 60.97
CA ALA A 474 12.98 -21.73 61.07
C ALA A 474 13.02 -20.79 62.30
N SER A 475 14.20 -20.56 62.90
CA SER A 475 14.36 -19.72 64.11
C SER A 475 15.04 -18.36 63.88
N SER A 476 15.34 -17.99 62.62
CA SER A 476 16.00 -16.71 62.30
C SER A 476 15.03 -15.52 62.10
N LEU A 477 13.76 -15.64 62.48
CA LEU A 477 12.75 -14.59 62.33
C LEU A 477 12.27 -14.10 63.71
N LEU A 478 13.11 -13.38 64.45
CA LEU A 478 12.73 -12.44 65.53
C LEU A 478 13.99 -11.88 66.22
N ASP A 479 14.70 -10.95 65.57
CA ASP A 479 15.45 -9.91 66.29
C ASP A 479 15.98 -8.88 65.29
N SER A 480 15.34 -7.70 65.25
CA SER A 480 15.91 -6.37 64.92
C SER A 480 14.79 -5.38 64.57
N PHE A 481 14.05 -4.98 65.61
CA PHE A 481 13.35 -3.69 65.67
C PHE A 481 14.29 -2.64 66.29
N GLY A 482 14.19 -1.38 65.83
CA GLY A 482 14.74 -0.17 66.48
C GLY A 482 15.92 0.45 65.70
N PHE A 483 15.92 1.71 65.26
CA PHE A 483 15.14 2.91 65.60
C PHE A 483 14.82 3.72 64.34
#